data_AF-A0A0D7AFR6-F1
#
_entry.id   AF-A0A0D7AFR6-F1
#
_cell.length_a   1.000
_cell.length_b   1.000
_cell.length_c   1.000
_cell.angle_alpha   90.00
_cell.angle_beta   90.00
_cell.angle_gamma   90.00
#
_symmetry.space_group_name_H-M   'P 1'
#
loop_
_entity.id
_entity.type
_entity.pdbx_description
1 polymer ?
#
loop_
_entity_poly.entity_id
_entity_poly.type
_entity_poly.pdbx_seq_one_letter_code
_entity_poly.pdbx_strand_id
1 'polypeptide(L)'
;MREEEAQSTAHSDAGSVNVDENTSSDLHVDRSANPVKEKQSLVMQLVVRRDLLSQWGLGPLMAQTAHATAAVLYETREQANTIAYLNDLRNMRKVVLETPDAKSLEKLAFLLSAADPPIPHHLWLEQPQNVTTCLAFAPNQAGKDIRKALAKAHCRLWKD
;
A
#
# COMPACT_ATOMS: atom_id res chain seq x y z
N MET A 1 -62.46 22.57 12.14
CA MET A 1 -62.87 22.61 10.73
C MET A 1 -61.60 22.56 9.88
N ARG A 2 -61.11 21.44 9.31
CA ARG A 2 -61.50 20.00 9.38
C ARG A 2 -60.36 19.21 10.11
N GLU A 3 -60.47 18.03 10.76
CA GLU A 3 -61.28 16.80 10.57
C GLU A 3 -60.92 15.98 9.30
N GLU A 4 -60.95 14.64 9.21
CA GLU A 4 -61.38 13.53 10.11
C GLU A 4 -60.30 12.39 10.27
N GLU A 5 -60.56 11.40 11.13
CA GLU A 5 -59.78 10.15 11.37
C GLU A 5 -60.18 8.98 10.42
N ALA A 6 -59.39 7.88 10.38
CA ALA A 6 -59.86 6.50 10.64
C ALA A 6 -58.80 5.41 10.34
N GLN A 7 -58.73 4.39 11.22
CA GLN A 7 -58.08 3.10 10.96
C GLN A 7 -59.14 1.97 10.92
N SER A 8 -58.69 0.79 10.48
CA SER A 8 -59.28 -0.54 10.73
C SER A 8 -60.30 -1.07 9.72
N THR A 9 -59.94 -2.20 9.10
CA THR A 9 -60.73 -3.44 9.20
C THR A 9 -59.82 -4.63 8.88
N ALA A 10 -59.99 -5.72 9.62
CA ALA A 10 -59.27 -6.97 9.40
C ALA A 10 -60.29 -8.07 9.08
N HIS A 11 -59.96 -8.98 8.16
CA HIS A 11 -60.63 -10.28 8.07
C HIS A 11 -59.67 -11.39 7.66
N SER A 12 -59.78 -12.48 8.40
CA SER A 12 -59.15 -13.80 8.21
C SER A 12 -60.02 -14.68 7.31
N ASP A 13 -59.44 -15.68 6.64
CA ASP A 13 -59.67 -17.08 7.03
C ASP A 13 -58.60 -18.04 6.45
N ALA A 14 -58.55 -19.27 6.94
CA ALA A 14 -57.58 -20.31 6.60
C ALA A 14 -58.10 -21.33 5.56
N GLY A 15 -57.20 -22.11 4.95
CA GLY A 15 -57.56 -23.14 3.96
C GLY A 15 -56.43 -24.11 3.58
N SER A 16 -56.26 -25.16 4.39
CA SER A 16 -55.62 -26.48 4.17
C SER A 16 -54.45 -26.71 3.18
N VAL A 17 -53.33 -27.16 3.78
CA VAL A 17 -52.58 -28.41 3.50
C VAL A 17 -52.48 -28.94 2.05
N ASN A 18 -51.23 -29.11 1.59
CA ASN A 18 -50.78 -30.37 0.97
C ASN A 18 -49.33 -30.67 1.40
N VAL A 19 -49.00 -31.96 1.48
CA VAL A 19 -47.71 -32.47 1.96
C VAL A 19 -47.08 -33.27 0.82
N ASP A 20 -45.89 -32.88 0.38
CA ASP A 20 -45.07 -33.69 -0.54
C ASP A 20 -43.61 -33.66 -0.06
N GLU A 21 -43.11 -34.83 0.35
CA GLU A 21 -41.70 -35.05 0.68
C GLU A 21 -40.90 -35.49 -0.56
N ASN A 22 -39.60 -35.17 -0.56
CA ASN A 22 -38.57 -35.73 -1.46
C ASN A 22 -38.68 -35.27 -2.94
N THR A 23 -37.60 -34.87 -3.62
CA THR A 23 -36.40 -35.70 -3.82
C THR A 23 -35.20 -34.88 -4.28
N SER A 24 -34.04 -35.21 -3.72
CA SER A 24 -32.66 -35.07 -4.24
C SER A 24 -32.20 -33.78 -4.95
N SER A 25 -31.10 -33.26 -4.41
CA SER A 25 -30.14 -32.32 -5.00
C SER A 25 -29.83 -32.50 -6.49
N ASP A 26 -29.73 -31.38 -7.20
CA ASP A 26 -28.51 -31.04 -7.95
C ASP A 26 -28.35 -29.51 -8.05
N LEU A 27 -27.48 -28.96 -7.20
CA LEU A 27 -27.08 -27.55 -7.28
C LEU A 27 -26.17 -27.38 -8.49
N HIS A 28 -26.68 -26.74 -9.54
CA HIS A 28 -25.88 -26.34 -10.69
C HIS A 28 -24.90 -25.23 -10.26
N VAL A 29 -23.71 -25.64 -9.78
CA VAL A 29 -22.65 -24.71 -9.39
C VAL A 29 -22.14 -24.01 -10.64
N ASP A 30 -22.55 -22.76 -10.84
CA ASP A 30 -21.96 -21.89 -11.85
C ASP A 30 -20.46 -21.75 -11.55
N ARG A 31 -19.64 -22.38 -12.39
CA ARG A 31 -18.18 -22.38 -12.29
C ARG A 31 -17.54 -21.18 -13.00
N SER A 32 -18.31 -20.15 -13.34
CA SER A 32 -17.79 -18.89 -13.91
C SER A 32 -17.22 -17.94 -12.84
N ALA A 33 -16.58 -18.50 -11.81
CA ALA A 33 -15.78 -17.73 -10.87
C ALA A 33 -14.49 -17.26 -11.56
N ASN A 34 -14.56 -16.12 -12.24
CA ASN A 34 -13.37 -15.39 -12.71
C ASN A 34 -12.38 -15.26 -11.53
N PRO A 35 -11.10 -15.59 -11.70
CA PRO A 35 -10.13 -15.49 -10.62
C PRO A 35 -10.05 -14.03 -10.17
N VAL A 36 -10.45 -13.77 -8.92
CA VAL A 36 -10.34 -12.45 -8.30
C VAL A 36 -8.87 -12.08 -8.33
N LYS A 37 -8.54 -11.05 -9.11
CA LYS A 37 -7.17 -10.58 -9.28
C LYS A 37 -6.73 -9.90 -7.99
N GLU A 38 -6.13 -10.69 -7.10
CA GLU A 38 -5.54 -10.29 -5.82
C GLU A 38 -4.97 -8.86 -5.89
N LYS A 39 -5.61 -7.95 -5.15
CA LYS A 39 -5.29 -6.52 -5.20
C LYS A 39 -3.94 -6.32 -4.53
N GLN A 40 -2.88 -6.16 -5.32
CA GLN A 40 -1.52 -6.01 -4.82
C GLN A 40 -1.46 -4.93 -3.73
N SER A 41 -1.07 -5.34 -2.52
CA SER A 41 -1.04 -4.45 -1.37
C SER A 41 0.03 -3.37 -1.53
N LEU A 42 -0.31 -2.16 -1.09
CA LEU A 42 0.58 -1.02 -1.15
C LEU A 42 1.72 -1.18 -0.13
N VAL A 43 2.92 -0.82 -0.56
CA VAL A 43 4.14 -0.91 0.24
C VAL A 43 4.99 0.33 0.01
N MET A 44 5.62 0.82 1.08
CA MET A 44 6.73 1.78 0.98
C MET A 44 8.05 1.03 1.05
N GLN A 45 8.97 1.31 0.13
CA GLN A 45 10.35 0.84 0.25
C GLN A 45 11.20 1.96 0.88
N LEU A 46 12.02 1.61 1.86
CA LEU A 46 12.96 2.50 2.53
C LEU A 46 14.37 2.02 2.19
N VAL A 47 15.13 2.80 1.43
CA VAL A 47 16.47 2.43 0.96
C VAL A 47 17.51 3.15 1.80
N VAL A 48 18.33 2.39 2.52
CA VAL A 48 19.32 2.89 3.47
C VAL A 48 20.73 2.58 2.97
N ARG A 49 21.66 3.51 3.19
CA ARG A 49 23.08 3.31 2.93
C ARG A 49 23.71 2.34 3.93
N ARG A 50 24.31 1.24 3.44
CA ARG A 50 24.98 0.25 4.29
C ARG A 50 26.32 0.76 4.84
N ASP A 51 27.02 1.62 4.10
CA ASP A 51 28.30 2.21 4.51
C ASP A 51 28.18 3.17 5.72
N LEU A 52 26.99 3.73 5.97
CA LEU A 52 26.73 4.54 7.16
C LEU A 52 26.50 3.70 8.44
N LEU A 53 26.17 2.41 8.33
CA LEU A 53 25.85 1.57 9.49
C LEU A 53 27.03 1.45 10.48
N SER A 54 28.25 1.28 9.96
CA SER A 54 29.46 1.17 10.78
C SER A 54 29.90 2.51 11.39
N GLN A 55 29.43 3.63 10.84
CA GLN A 55 29.81 4.98 11.27
C GLN A 55 28.81 5.56 12.27
N TRP A 56 27.51 5.35 12.04
CA TRP A 56 26.42 6.01 12.77
C TRP A 56 25.63 5.01 13.64
N GLY A 57 25.68 3.71 13.35
CA GLY A 57 24.83 2.70 13.99
C GLY A 57 23.38 2.74 13.52
N LEU A 58 22.58 1.78 14.00
CA LEU A 58 21.21 1.59 13.53
C LEU A 58 20.25 2.71 13.98
N GLY A 59 20.41 3.23 15.21
CA GLY A 59 19.52 4.24 15.79
C GLY A 59 19.38 5.51 14.96
N PRO A 60 20.48 6.19 14.58
CA PRO A 60 20.42 7.33 13.68
C PRO A 60 19.81 6.98 12.32
N LEU A 61 20.16 5.84 11.72
CA LEU A 61 19.58 5.42 10.44
C LEU A 61 18.06 5.22 10.51
N MET A 62 17.51 4.75 11.63
CA MET A 62 16.06 4.70 11.84
C MET A 62 15.44 6.10 11.80
N ALA A 63 16.04 7.09 12.46
CA ALA A 63 15.56 8.48 12.42
C ALA A 63 15.60 9.05 10.99
N GLN A 64 16.68 8.81 10.25
CA GLN A 64 16.79 9.20 8.83
C GLN A 64 15.63 8.63 8.00
N THR A 65 15.34 7.32 8.13
CA THR A 65 14.22 6.71 7.41
C THR A 65 12.85 7.24 7.83
N ALA A 66 12.68 7.63 9.09
CA ALA A 66 11.46 8.27 9.58
C ALA A 66 11.26 9.65 8.94
N HIS A 67 12.32 10.46 8.85
CA HIS A 67 12.28 11.76 8.15
C HIS A 67 11.93 11.61 6.66
N ALA A 68 12.62 10.72 5.93
CA ALA A 68 12.33 10.45 4.53
C ALA A 68 10.87 9.96 4.31
N THR A 69 10.38 9.10 5.22
CA THR A 69 9.00 8.59 5.20
C THR A 69 7.99 9.71 5.40
N ALA A 70 8.22 10.60 6.37
CA ALA A 70 7.32 11.72 6.65
C ALA A 70 7.28 12.71 5.49
N ALA A 71 8.44 13.04 4.90
CA ALA A 71 8.55 13.92 3.75
C ALA A 71 7.78 13.37 2.54
N VAL A 72 8.05 12.13 2.10
CA VAL A 72 7.39 11.56 0.91
C VAL A 72 5.88 11.41 1.10
N LEU A 73 5.41 11.10 2.32
CA LEU A 73 3.97 11.04 2.62
C LEU A 73 3.31 12.43 2.56
N TYR A 74 3.99 13.49 3.01
CA TYR A 74 3.49 14.86 2.92
C TYR A 74 3.47 15.38 1.47
N GLU A 75 4.54 15.13 0.71
CA GLU A 75 4.69 15.53 -0.69
C GLU A 75 3.68 14.82 -1.60
N THR A 76 3.36 13.57 -1.30
CA THR A 76 2.42 12.76 -2.10
C THR A 76 1.03 12.60 -1.48
N ARG A 77 0.70 13.36 -0.42
CA ARG A 77 -0.55 13.21 0.37
C ARG A 77 -1.86 13.21 -0.44
N GLU A 78 -1.85 13.88 -1.60
CA GLU A 78 -3.01 14.02 -2.51
C GLU A 78 -3.06 12.92 -3.58
N GLN A 79 -2.05 12.05 -3.66
CA GLN A 79 -2.01 10.94 -4.62
C GLN A 79 -2.85 9.75 -4.14
N ALA A 80 -3.55 9.10 -5.06
CA ALA A 80 -4.49 8.02 -4.76
C ALA A 80 -3.88 6.86 -3.95
N ASN A 81 -2.62 6.47 -4.22
CA ASN A 81 -1.95 5.43 -3.44
C ASN A 81 -1.64 5.88 -2.01
N THR A 82 -1.19 7.13 -1.82
CA THR A 82 -0.89 7.65 -0.49
C THR A 82 -2.15 7.79 0.35
N ILE A 83 -3.24 8.28 -0.24
CA ILE A 83 -4.57 8.31 0.40
C ILE A 83 -5.02 6.89 0.77
N ALA A 84 -4.94 5.93 -0.16
CA ALA A 84 -5.36 4.55 0.09
C ALA A 84 -4.53 3.86 1.19
N TYR A 85 -3.22 4.11 1.22
CA TYR A 85 -2.31 3.56 2.24
C TYR A 85 -2.52 4.18 3.61
N LEU A 86 -2.80 5.50 3.69
CA LEU A 86 -3.11 6.19 4.95
C LEU A 86 -4.53 5.91 5.46
N ASN A 87 -5.47 5.54 4.59
CA ASN A 87 -6.80 5.07 5.01
C ASN A 87 -6.78 3.66 5.62
N ASP A 88 -5.73 2.86 5.35
CA ASP A 88 -5.56 1.51 5.89
C ASP A 88 -4.38 1.43 6.88
N LEU A 89 -4.45 2.25 7.93
CA LEU A 89 -3.38 2.38 8.94
C LEU A 89 -2.96 1.06 9.59
N ARG A 90 -3.88 0.08 9.68
CA ARG A 90 -3.63 -1.23 10.32
C ARG A 90 -2.80 -2.17 9.44
N ASN A 91 -2.79 -1.99 8.12
CA ASN A 91 -2.09 -2.85 7.17
C ASN A 91 -0.94 -2.13 6.42
N MET A 92 -0.50 -0.95 6.91
CA MET A 92 0.62 -0.21 6.35
C MET A 92 1.93 -1.03 6.32
N ARG A 93 2.34 -1.46 5.13
CA ARG A 93 3.59 -2.22 4.92
C ARG A 93 4.76 -1.31 4.55
N LYS A 94 5.88 -1.46 5.27
CA LYS A 94 7.18 -0.90 4.91
C LYS A 94 8.19 -2.04 4.71
N VAL A 95 9.14 -1.86 3.79
CA VAL A 95 10.24 -2.81 3.53
C VAL A 95 11.55 -2.04 3.52
N VAL A 96 12.49 -2.44 4.37
CA VAL A 96 13.84 -1.84 4.42
C VAL A 96 14.75 -2.56 3.43
N LEU A 97 15.39 -1.78 2.57
CA LEU A 97 16.37 -2.21 1.59
C LEU A 97 17.70 -1.51 1.89
N GLU A 98 18.80 -2.14 1.53
CA GLU A 98 20.14 -1.55 1.61
C GLU A 98 20.74 -1.31 0.23
N THR A 99 21.47 -0.21 0.08
CA THR A 99 22.30 0.15 -1.08
C THR A 99 23.73 0.41 -0.57
N PRO A 100 24.81 0.12 -1.33
CA PRO A 100 26.17 0.16 -0.79
C PRO A 100 26.63 1.55 -0.32
N ASP A 101 26.32 2.62 -1.06
CA ASP A 101 26.90 3.96 -0.84
C ASP A 101 25.99 5.11 -1.31
N ALA A 102 26.47 6.36 -1.18
CA ALA A 102 25.77 7.56 -1.65
C ALA A 102 25.52 7.54 -3.17
N LYS A 103 26.52 7.14 -3.96
CA LYS A 103 26.46 7.13 -5.41
C LYS A 103 25.41 6.16 -5.94
N SER A 104 25.23 5.02 -5.29
CA SER A 104 24.18 4.05 -5.62
C SER A 104 22.79 4.52 -5.18
N LEU A 105 22.67 5.23 -4.05
CA LEU A 105 21.44 5.87 -3.60
C LEU A 105 20.99 7.01 -4.54
N GLU A 106 21.92 7.89 -4.94
CA GLU A 106 21.66 9.00 -5.87
C GLU A 106 21.32 8.50 -7.28
N LYS A 107 22.00 7.43 -7.74
CA LYS A 107 21.64 6.71 -8.97
C LYS A 107 20.22 6.14 -8.90
N LEU A 108 19.76 5.68 -7.73
CA LEU A 108 18.36 5.25 -7.56
C LEU A 108 17.42 6.44 -7.76
N ALA A 109 17.63 7.54 -7.04
CA ALA A 109 16.80 8.75 -7.15
C ALA A 109 16.69 9.22 -8.62
N PHE A 110 17.82 9.32 -9.32
CA PHE A 110 17.84 9.65 -10.75
C PHE A 110 17.00 8.67 -11.60
N LEU A 111 17.14 7.35 -11.39
CA LEU A 111 16.39 6.34 -12.15
C LEU A 111 14.88 6.36 -11.87
N LEU A 112 14.46 6.80 -10.68
CA LEU A 112 13.05 6.94 -10.32
C LEU A 112 12.44 8.22 -10.91
N SER A 113 13.18 9.33 -10.89
CA SER A 113 12.79 10.60 -11.54
C SER A 113 12.73 10.49 -13.07
N ALA A 114 13.64 9.71 -13.66
CA ALA A 114 13.73 9.49 -15.12
C ALA A 114 12.83 8.34 -15.63
N ALA A 115 11.96 7.78 -14.79
CA ALA A 115 10.93 6.85 -15.22
C ALA A 115 9.77 7.58 -15.94
N ASP A 116 8.99 6.86 -16.73
CA ASP A 116 7.79 7.38 -17.40
C ASP A 116 6.58 6.49 -17.07
N PRO A 117 5.61 6.95 -16.25
CA PRO A 117 5.67 8.19 -15.46
C PRO A 117 6.75 8.13 -14.36
N PRO A 118 7.22 9.29 -13.84
CA PRO A 118 8.16 9.33 -12.73
C PRO A 118 7.63 8.61 -11.49
N ILE A 119 8.50 7.86 -10.80
CA ILE A 119 8.13 7.10 -9.60
C ILE A 119 8.29 8.01 -8.37
N PRO A 120 7.22 8.34 -7.63
CA PRO A 120 7.30 9.29 -6.53
C PRO A 120 8.14 8.75 -5.35
N HIS A 121 9.12 9.54 -4.93
CA HIS A 121 10.07 9.21 -3.88
C HIS A 121 10.66 10.49 -3.27
N HIS A 122 11.28 10.38 -2.10
CA HIS A 122 12.03 11.45 -1.45
C HIS A 122 13.42 10.97 -1.08
N LEU A 123 14.46 11.71 -1.48
CA LEU A 123 15.87 11.47 -1.12
C LEU A 123 16.22 12.38 0.06
N TRP A 124 16.49 11.79 1.24
CA TRP A 124 16.80 12.57 2.44
C TRP A 124 18.27 12.99 2.49
N LEU A 125 18.48 14.26 2.80
CA LEU A 125 19.76 14.96 2.83
C LEU A 125 20.02 15.50 4.23
N GLU A 126 20.88 14.83 4.99
CA GLU A 126 21.13 15.15 6.40
C GLU A 126 21.96 16.42 6.55
N GLN A 127 21.56 17.27 7.49
CA GLN A 127 22.22 18.53 7.84
C GLN A 127 22.91 18.43 9.20
N PRO A 128 24.02 19.17 9.44
CA PRO A 128 24.65 20.16 8.56
C PRO A 128 25.66 19.58 7.54
N GLN A 129 25.90 18.27 7.53
CA GLN A 129 26.96 17.67 6.68
C GLN A 129 26.59 17.61 5.19
N ASN A 130 25.31 17.83 4.85
CA ASN A 130 24.77 17.80 3.49
C ASN A 130 25.01 16.46 2.77
N VAL A 131 24.69 15.36 3.45
CA VAL A 131 24.97 13.98 3.00
C VAL A 131 23.66 13.23 2.73
N THR A 132 23.55 12.57 1.57
CA THR A 132 22.41 11.70 1.21
C THR A 132 22.45 10.42 2.04
N THR A 133 21.48 10.19 2.93
CA THR A 133 21.53 9.05 3.89
C THR A 133 20.58 7.91 3.54
N CYS A 134 19.37 8.23 3.10
CA CYS A 134 18.35 7.26 2.73
C CYS A 134 17.33 7.85 1.74
N LEU A 135 16.51 6.98 1.15
CA LEU A 135 15.45 7.33 0.22
C LEU A 135 14.17 6.57 0.59
N ALA A 136 13.03 7.26 0.63
CA ALA A 136 11.72 6.65 0.83
C ALA A 136 10.89 6.73 -0.45
N PHE A 137 10.30 5.62 -0.87
CA PHE A 137 9.30 5.60 -1.93
C PHE A 137 7.93 6.01 -1.36
N ALA A 138 7.13 6.71 -2.15
CA ALA A 138 5.71 6.84 -1.87
C ALA A 138 5.04 5.44 -1.91
N PRO A 139 3.89 5.25 -1.22
CA PRO A 139 3.14 4.00 -1.29
C PRO A 139 2.88 3.55 -2.72
N ASN A 140 3.31 2.34 -3.06
CA ASN A 140 3.24 1.82 -4.42
C ASN A 140 2.94 0.32 -4.46
N GLN A 141 2.55 -0.15 -5.63
CA GLN A 141 2.59 -1.57 -5.99
C GLN A 141 3.97 -1.86 -6.58
N ALA A 142 4.60 -2.98 -6.22
CA ALA A 142 5.94 -3.34 -6.66
C ALA A 142 5.97 -3.63 -8.18
N GLY A 143 6.16 -2.57 -8.98
CA GLY A 143 6.20 -2.61 -10.44
C GLY A 143 7.48 -3.20 -11.03
N LYS A 144 7.47 -3.44 -12.34
CA LYS A 144 8.66 -3.89 -13.10
C LYS A 144 9.78 -2.85 -13.06
N ASP A 145 9.44 -1.57 -13.19
CA ASP A 145 10.41 -0.49 -13.27
C ASP A 145 11.00 -0.14 -11.90
N ILE A 146 10.22 -0.26 -10.82
CA ILE A 146 10.74 -0.22 -9.44
C ILE A 146 11.78 -1.32 -9.23
N ARG A 147 11.47 -2.58 -9.57
CA ARG A 147 12.45 -3.69 -9.48
C ARG A 147 13.70 -3.43 -10.32
N LYS A 148 13.54 -2.89 -11.53
CA LYS A 148 14.64 -2.55 -12.45
C LYS A 148 15.53 -1.42 -11.92
N ALA A 149 14.94 -0.39 -11.30
CA ALA A 149 15.66 0.72 -10.69
C ALA A 149 16.44 0.26 -9.46
N LEU A 150 15.79 -0.48 -8.55
CA LEU A 150 16.42 -1.09 -7.37
C LEU A 150 17.60 -1.99 -7.76
N ALA A 151 17.43 -2.88 -8.75
CA ALA A 151 18.51 -3.74 -9.23
C ALA A 151 19.69 -2.95 -9.82
N LYS A 152 19.42 -1.91 -10.62
CA LYS A 152 20.44 -1.00 -11.18
C LYS A 152 21.18 -0.19 -10.11
N ALA A 153 20.56 0.06 -8.97
CA ALA A 153 21.13 0.75 -7.81
C ALA A 153 21.73 -0.22 -6.77
N HIS A 154 21.90 -1.50 -7.10
CA HIS A 154 22.44 -2.55 -6.22
C HIS A 154 21.65 -2.70 -4.91
N CYS A 155 20.38 -2.30 -4.91
CA CYS A 155 19.50 -2.42 -3.75
C CYS A 155 19.10 -3.88 -3.51
N ARG A 156 19.14 -4.29 -2.25
CA ARG A 156 18.74 -5.63 -1.79
C ARG A 156 17.98 -5.52 -0.47
N LEU A 157 17.28 -6.56 -0.06
CA LEU A 157 16.64 -6.59 1.26
C LEU A 157 17.69 -6.37 2.36
N TRP A 158 17.41 -5.48 3.31
CA TRP A 158 18.26 -5.32 4.48
C TRP A 158 18.33 -6.64 5.26
N LYS A 159 19.53 -7.01 5.68
CA LYS A 159 19.77 -8.18 6.53
C LYS A 159 20.56 -7.75 7.75
N ASP A 160 20.13 -8.23 8.90
CA ASP A 160 20.83 -8.06 10.17
C ASP A 160 22.15 -8.87 10.17
#